data_AF-A0A376W076-F1
#
_entry.id   AF-A0A376W076-F1
#
_cell.length_a   1.000
_cell.length_b   1.000
_cell.length_c   1.000
_cell.angle_alpha   90.00
_cell.angle_beta   90.00
_cell.angle_gamma   90.00
#
_symmetry.space_group_name_H-M   'P 1'
#
loop_
_entity.id
_entity.type
_entity.pdbx_description
1 polymer ?
#
loop_
_entity_poly.entity_id
_entity_poly.type
_entity_poly.pdbx_seq_one_letter_code
_entity_poly.pdbx_strand_id
1 'polypeptide(L)'
;MLVKTPEGAQKQLAKYIQQVGDQVNKELEKDLKDDIALRMKNLNDSLKTQEVVAQEQKTLRIRQIQEALQYANQAQVSKPQIQQAQDVTQDTLFLLGSEALESMIKHEATRPLECKRRLSTVWQILKFLKE
;
A
#
# COMPACT_ATOMS: atom_id res chain seq x y z
N MET A 1 51.87 -2.11 26.34
CA MET A 1 52.71 -1.40 27.32
C MET A 1 51.80 -0.52 28.18
N LEU A 2 51.68 -0.82 29.47
CA LEU A 2 50.92 -0.02 30.42
C LEU A 2 51.65 1.33 30.62
N VAL A 3 50.93 2.43 30.39
CA VAL A 3 51.48 3.79 30.49
C VAL A 3 51.81 4.10 31.95
N LYS A 4 53.07 4.44 32.26
CA LYS A 4 53.60 4.59 33.64
C LYS A 4 53.48 6.00 34.23
N THR A 5 52.67 6.88 33.64
CA THR A 5 52.41 8.23 34.18
C THR A 5 50.91 8.48 34.33
N PRO A 6 50.47 9.19 35.39
CA PRO A 6 49.06 9.49 35.63
C PRO A 6 48.40 10.21 34.44
N GLU A 7 49.10 11.18 33.82
CA GLU A 7 48.57 11.91 32.65
C GLU A 7 48.48 11.01 31.41
N GLY A 8 49.41 10.05 31.27
CA GLY A 8 49.42 9.13 30.16
C GLY A 8 48.32 8.07 30.26
N ALA A 9 48.04 7.57 31.46
CA ALA A 9 46.90 6.69 31.72
C ALA A 9 45.56 7.42 31.51
N GLN A 10 45.45 8.69 31.93
CA GLN A 10 44.26 9.52 31.72
C GLN A 10 44.00 9.79 30.23
N LYS A 11 45.03 10.12 29.45
CA LYS A 11 44.92 10.29 27.99
C LYS A 11 44.57 9.00 27.26
N GLN A 12 45.12 7.87 27.70
CA GLN A 12 44.81 6.56 27.14
C GLN A 12 43.34 6.19 27.39
N LEU A 13 42.84 6.41 28.61
CA LEU A 13 41.45 6.14 28.98
C LEU A 13 40.49 7.05 28.21
N ALA A 14 40.79 8.34 28.08
CA ALA A 14 39.99 9.27 27.27
C ALA A 14 39.91 8.85 25.80
N LYS A 15 41.02 8.37 25.21
CA LYS A 15 41.03 7.81 23.85
C LYS A 15 40.20 6.54 23.73
N TYR A 16 40.26 5.64 24.70
CA TYR A 16 39.42 4.44 24.70
C TYR A 16 37.94 4.77 24.85
N ILE A 17 37.57 5.70 25.74
CA ILE A 17 36.19 6.18 25.90
C ILE A 17 35.69 6.80 24.59
N GLN A 18 36.54 7.59 23.92
CA GLN A 18 36.19 8.22 22.64
C GLN A 18 36.09 7.20 21.51
N GLN A 19 37.00 6.22 21.40
CA GLN A 19 36.91 5.16 20.40
C GLN A 19 35.69 4.26 20.60
N VAL A 20 35.38 3.88 21.84
CA VAL A 20 34.18 3.11 22.15
C VAL A 20 32.94 3.96 21.85
N GLY A 21 32.95 5.25 22.17
CA GLY A 21 31.89 6.19 21.80
C GLY A 21 31.66 6.26 20.29
N ASP A 22 32.72 6.47 19.51
CA ASP A 22 32.66 6.54 18.05
C ASP A 22 32.23 5.22 17.41
N GLN A 23 32.66 4.09 17.98
CA GLN A 23 32.27 2.75 17.50
C GLN A 23 30.80 2.46 17.80
N VAL A 24 30.33 2.74 19.02
CA VAL A 24 28.92 2.60 19.39
C VAL A 24 28.05 3.51 18.54
N ASN A 25 28.48 4.74 18.25
CA ASN A 25 27.72 5.64 17.39
C ASN A 25 27.63 5.12 15.94
N LYS A 26 28.71 4.56 15.40
CA LYS A 26 28.71 3.94 14.05
C LYS A 26 27.84 2.70 13.98
N GLU A 27 27.88 1.85 15.01
CA GLU A 27 27.02 0.66 15.10
C GLU A 27 25.55 1.08 15.24
N LEU A 28 25.21 2.05 16.09
CA LEU A 28 23.86 2.59 16.20
C LEU A 28 23.37 3.19 14.88
N GLU A 29 24.20 3.98 14.20
CA GLU A 29 23.82 4.61 12.92
C GLU A 29 23.57 3.54 11.84
N LYS A 30 24.41 2.49 11.82
CA LYS A 30 24.24 1.37 10.91
C LYS A 30 22.97 0.59 11.20
N ASP A 31 22.75 0.20 12.45
CA ASP A 31 21.56 -0.54 12.88
C ASP A 31 20.29 0.25 12.58
N LEU A 32 20.29 1.56 12.84
CA LEU A 32 19.16 2.44 12.54
C LEU A 32 18.89 2.52 11.03
N LYS A 33 19.93 2.60 10.18
CA LYS A 33 19.79 2.57 8.73
C LYS A 33 19.24 1.23 8.24
N ASP A 34 19.73 0.13 8.79
CA ASP A 34 19.28 -1.22 8.43
C ASP A 34 17.81 -1.44 8.84
N ASP A 35 17.42 -0.98 10.03
CA ASP A 35 16.03 -1.02 10.51
C ASP A 35 15.08 -0.17 9.65
N ILE A 36 15.51 1.04 9.28
CA ILE A 36 14.74 1.91 8.39
C ILE A 36 14.59 1.26 7.01
N ALA A 37 15.65 0.67 6.46
CA ALA A 37 15.62 -0.03 5.18
C ALA A 37 14.68 -1.24 5.23
N LEU A 38 14.72 -2.03 6.32
CA LEU A 38 13.82 -3.16 6.53
C LEU A 38 12.36 -2.70 6.59
N ARG A 39 12.07 -1.64 7.35
CA ARG A 39 10.71 -1.08 7.46
C ARG A 39 10.22 -0.53 6.13
N MET A 40 11.06 0.18 5.38
CA MET A 40 10.74 0.65 4.03
C MET A 40 10.42 -0.51 3.08
N LYS A 41 11.23 -1.58 3.11
CA LYS A 41 10.99 -2.77 2.29
C LYS A 41 9.64 -3.40 2.63
N ASN A 42 9.36 -3.63 3.92
CA ASN A 42 8.09 -4.22 4.37
C ASN A 42 6.87 -3.37 3.98
N LEU A 43 6.98 -2.04 4.08
CA LEU A 43 5.92 -1.12 3.65
C LEU A 43 5.71 -1.17 2.13
N ASN A 44 6.80 -1.22 1.35
CA ASN A 44 6.73 -1.31 -0.11
C ASN A 44 6.13 -2.65 -0.58
N ASP A 45 6.52 -3.77 0.05
CA ASP A 45 5.98 -5.09 -0.27
C ASP A 45 4.50 -5.20 0.10
N SER A 46 4.10 -4.60 1.23
CA SER A 46 2.70 -4.48 1.63
C SER A 46 1.88 -3.65 0.65
N LEU A 47 2.46 -2.56 0.12
CA LEU A 47 1.82 -1.72 -0.90
C LEU A 47 1.62 -2.47 -2.20
N LYS A 48 2.67 -3.12 -2.72
CA LYS A 48 2.58 -3.92 -3.95
C LYS A 48 1.53 -5.02 -3.83
N THR A 49 1.52 -5.74 -2.71
CA THR A 49 0.53 -6.80 -2.46
C THR A 49 -0.89 -6.23 -2.50
N GLN A 50 -1.12 -5.07 -1.88
CA GLN A 50 -2.44 -4.46 -1.86
C GLN A 50 -2.84 -3.83 -3.21
N GLU A 51 -1.89 -3.34 -3.99
CA GLU A 51 -2.12 -2.90 -5.37
C GLU A 51 -2.59 -4.07 -6.25
N VAL A 52 -1.93 -5.23 -6.13
CA VAL A 52 -2.36 -6.47 -6.80
C VAL A 52 -3.77 -6.86 -6.37
N VAL A 53 -4.06 -6.89 -5.07
CA VAL A 53 -5.40 -7.23 -4.56
C VAL A 53 -6.46 -6.24 -5.06
N ALA A 54 -6.17 -4.93 -5.09
CA ALA A 54 -7.10 -3.93 -5.60
C ALA A 54 -7.36 -4.12 -7.10
N GLN A 55 -6.32 -4.44 -7.87
CA GLN A 55 -6.43 -4.73 -9.30
C GLN A 55 -7.22 -6.02 -9.58
N GLU A 56 -7.03 -7.05 -8.77
CA GLU A 56 -7.80 -8.30 -8.84
C GLU A 56 -9.28 -8.06 -8.50
N GLN A 57 -9.58 -7.29 -7.46
CA GLN A 57 -10.95 -6.92 -7.10
C GLN A 57 -11.64 -6.14 -8.22
N LYS A 58 -10.93 -5.19 -8.84
CA LYS A 58 -11.43 -4.47 -10.01
C LYS A 58 -11.72 -5.40 -11.17
N THR A 59 -10.80 -6.31 -11.47
CA THR A 59 -10.97 -7.32 -12.54
C THR A 59 -12.16 -8.23 -12.26
N LEU A 60 -12.32 -8.69 -11.03
CA LEU A 60 -13.45 -9.51 -10.60
C LEU A 60 -14.77 -8.75 -10.72
N ARG A 61 -14.81 -7.47 -10.33
CA ARG A 61 -15.99 -6.61 -10.49
C ARG A 61 -16.38 -6.43 -11.96
N ILE A 62 -15.41 -6.23 -12.85
CA ILE A 62 -15.66 -6.14 -14.30
C ILE A 62 -16.30 -7.43 -14.82
N ARG A 63 -15.76 -8.61 -14.45
CA ARG A 63 -16.34 -9.90 -14.87
C ARG A 63 -17.79 -10.05 -14.41
N GLN A 64 -18.10 -9.66 -13.18
CA GLN A 64 -19.46 -9.74 -12.64
C GLN A 64 -20.43 -8.81 -13.39
N ILE A 65 -19.98 -7.61 -13.74
CA ILE A 65 -20.79 -6.68 -14.55
C ILE A 65 -20.99 -7.24 -15.96
N GLN A 66 -19.97 -7.90 -16.55
CA GLN A 66 -20.11 -8.58 -17.84
C GLN A 66 -21.11 -9.75 -17.80
N GLU A 67 -21.08 -10.56 -16.74
CA GLU A 67 -22.07 -11.63 -16.54
C GLU A 67 -23.48 -11.04 -16.38
N ALA A 68 -23.65 -10.02 -15.54
CA ALA A 68 -24.92 -9.30 -15.40
C ALA A 68 -25.42 -8.71 -16.71
N LEU A 69 -24.52 -8.23 -17.58
CA LEU A 69 -24.85 -7.72 -18.91
C LEU A 69 -25.36 -8.83 -19.84
N GLN A 70 -24.79 -10.04 -19.78
CA GLN A 70 -25.31 -11.17 -20.53
C GLN A 70 -26.73 -11.53 -20.09
N TYR A 71 -26.99 -11.56 -18.77
CA TYR A 71 -28.33 -11.78 -18.24
C TYR A 71 -29.32 -10.67 -18.65
N ALA A 72 -28.90 -9.40 -18.58
CA ALA A 72 -29.73 -8.26 -19.01
C ALA A 72 -30.09 -8.35 -20.51
N ASN A 73 -29.14 -8.74 -21.36
CA ASN A 73 -29.37 -8.93 -22.79
C ASN A 73 -30.31 -10.10 -23.08
N GLN A 74 -30.17 -11.23 -22.39
CA GLN A 74 -31.08 -12.38 -22.51
C GLN A 74 -32.49 -12.04 -22.04
N ALA A 75 -32.61 -11.27 -20.95
CA ALA A 75 -33.88 -10.81 -20.42
C ALA A 75 -34.47 -9.60 -21.18
N GLN A 76 -33.81 -9.11 -22.23
CA GLN A 76 -34.17 -7.90 -22.99
C GLN A 76 -34.37 -6.65 -22.10
N VAL A 77 -33.62 -6.57 -21.00
CA VAL A 77 -33.65 -5.43 -20.07
C VAL A 77 -32.63 -4.39 -20.53
N SER A 78 -33.07 -3.46 -21.39
CA SER A 78 -32.22 -2.36 -21.87
C SER A 78 -32.18 -1.17 -20.89
N LYS A 79 -33.30 -0.88 -20.24
CA LYS A 79 -33.46 0.24 -19.30
C LYS A 79 -33.55 -0.24 -17.86
N PRO A 80 -33.14 0.60 -16.87
CA PRO A 80 -33.26 0.26 -15.47
C PRO A 80 -34.71 -0.03 -15.09
N GLN A 81 -34.98 -1.18 -14.46
CA GLN A 81 -36.31 -1.52 -13.94
C GLN A 81 -36.47 -1.19 -12.45
N ILE A 82 -35.42 -0.70 -11.81
CA ILE A 82 -35.41 -0.30 -10.41
C ILE A 82 -35.57 1.21 -10.26
N GLN A 83 -36.53 1.64 -9.44
CA GLN A 83 -36.81 3.06 -9.15
C GLN A 83 -35.93 3.62 -8.03
N GLN A 84 -35.32 2.74 -7.21
CA GLN A 84 -34.44 3.13 -6.09
C GLN A 84 -33.21 2.22 -6.07
N ALA A 85 -32.02 2.81 -5.97
CA ALA A 85 -30.72 2.12 -6.02
C ALA A 85 -30.35 1.38 -4.71
N GLN A 86 -31.30 1.20 -3.78
CA GLN A 86 -30.99 0.84 -2.40
C GLN A 86 -30.53 -0.61 -2.20
N ASP A 87 -30.81 -1.51 -3.15
CA ASP A 87 -30.38 -2.92 -3.06
C ASP A 87 -29.84 -3.45 -4.41
N VAL A 88 -28.90 -2.72 -5.02
CA VAL A 88 -28.11 -3.27 -6.13
C VAL A 88 -27.04 -4.20 -5.55
N THR A 89 -27.39 -5.48 -5.40
CA THR A 89 -26.45 -6.57 -5.09
C THR A 89 -25.86 -7.15 -6.39
N GLN A 90 -24.84 -8.01 -6.29
CA GLN A 90 -24.25 -8.67 -7.47
C GLN A 90 -25.30 -9.39 -8.34
N ASP A 91 -26.29 -9.99 -7.69
CA ASP A 91 -27.32 -10.78 -8.36
C ASP A 91 -28.43 -9.92 -8.97
N THR A 92 -28.61 -8.68 -8.51
CA THR A 92 -29.63 -7.74 -9.04
C THR A 92 -29.04 -6.70 -10.00
N LEU A 93 -27.73 -6.75 -10.29
CA LEU A 93 -27.05 -5.83 -11.21
C LEU A 93 -27.71 -5.78 -12.60
N PHE A 94 -28.26 -6.90 -13.09
CA PHE A 94 -28.92 -6.95 -14.40
C PHE A 94 -30.17 -6.03 -14.48
N LEU A 95 -30.79 -5.69 -13.35
CA LEU A 95 -31.94 -4.79 -13.28
C LEU A 95 -31.59 -3.32 -13.55
N LEU A 96 -30.29 -2.95 -13.55
CA LEU A 96 -29.84 -1.64 -14.05
C LEU A 96 -29.98 -1.50 -15.56
N GLY A 97 -30.12 -2.61 -16.29
CA GLY A 97 -30.18 -2.64 -17.75
C GLY A 97 -28.81 -2.64 -18.42
N SER A 98 -28.78 -3.15 -19.65
CA SER A 98 -27.54 -3.35 -20.41
C SER A 98 -26.81 -2.04 -20.71
N GLU A 99 -27.51 -0.93 -20.97
CA GLU A 99 -26.89 0.37 -21.24
C GLU A 99 -26.07 0.89 -20.04
N ALA A 100 -26.62 0.77 -18.83
CA ALA A 100 -25.94 1.16 -17.60
C ALA A 100 -24.74 0.25 -17.32
N LEU A 101 -24.88 -1.06 -17.52
CA LEU A 101 -23.80 -2.03 -17.31
C LEU A 101 -22.66 -1.85 -18.33
N GLU A 102 -22.94 -1.54 -19.59
CA GLU A 102 -21.92 -1.19 -20.59
C GLU A 102 -21.16 0.08 -20.20
N SER A 103 -21.89 1.10 -19.74
CA SER A 103 -21.31 2.34 -19.24
C SER A 103 -20.40 2.06 -18.03
N MET A 104 -20.85 1.21 -17.09
CA MET A 104 -20.04 0.77 -15.96
C MET A 104 -18.77 0.06 -16.43
N ILE A 105 -18.82 -0.85 -17.40
CA ILE A 105 -17.60 -1.51 -17.94
C ILE A 105 -16.63 -0.49 -18.54
N LYS A 106 -17.14 0.47 -19.33
CA LYS A 106 -16.33 1.53 -19.97
C LYS A 106 -15.66 2.43 -18.92
N HIS A 107 -16.38 2.79 -17.87
CA HIS A 107 -15.89 3.69 -16.82
C HIS A 107 -15.12 2.98 -15.70
N GLU A 108 -15.29 1.68 -15.50
CA GLU A 108 -14.55 0.90 -14.51
C GLU A 108 -13.05 0.91 -14.85
N ALA A 109 -12.70 0.84 -16.13
CA ALA A 109 -11.30 0.99 -16.59
C ALA A 109 -10.65 2.29 -16.06
N THR A 110 -11.40 3.40 -16.08
CA THR A 110 -10.95 4.71 -15.58
C THR A 110 -11.18 4.93 -14.08
N ARG A 111 -11.88 4.02 -13.39
CA ARG A 111 -12.15 4.17 -11.95
C ARG A 111 -10.84 4.07 -11.16
N PRO A 112 -10.53 5.07 -10.30
CA PRO A 112 -9.37 5.03 -9.42
C PRO A 112 -9.43 3.78 -8.55
N LEU A 113 -8.30 3.10 -8.38
CA LEU A 113 -8.20 1.99 -7.45
C LEU A 113 -8.51 2.51 -6.05
N GLU A 114 -9.55 1.96 -5.40
CA GLU A 114 -9.87 2.26 -4.02
C GLU A 114 -8.81 1.65 -3.09
N CYS A 115 -7.68 2.34 -2.99
CA CYS A 115 -6.62 2.04 -2.07
C CYS A 115 -7.14 2.32 -0.65
N LYS A 116 -7.30 1.29 0.19
CA LYS A 116 -7.85 1.43 1.56
C LYS A 116 -7.17 2.57 2.31
N ARG A 117 -7.93 3.28 3.15
CA ARG A 117 -7.53 4.47 3.93
C ARG A 117 -6.18 4.32 4.66
N ARG A 118 -5.82 3.11 5.11
CA ARG A 118 -4.54 2.76 5.76
C ARG A 118 -3.32 2.87 4.84
N LEU A 119 -3.51 2.64 3.53
CA LEU A 119 -2.45 2.71 2.51
C LEU A 119 -2.13 4.14 2.10
N SER A 120 -3.10 5.05 2.12
CA SER A 120 -2.87 6.49 1.91
C SER A 120 -1.88 7.03 2.96
N THR A 121 -2.03 6.60 4.22
CA THR A 121 -1.11 6.95 5.31
C THR A 121 0.29 6.37 5.08
N VAL A 122 0.40 5.10 4.64
CA VAL A 122 1.69 4.48 4.31
C VAL A 122 2.38 5.20 3.15
N TRP A 123 1.62 5.58 2.12
CA TRP A 123 2.14 6.35 0.98
C TRP A 123 2.65 7.72 1.40
N GLN A 124 1.92 8.43 2.27
CA GLN A 124 2.37 9.72 2.82
C GLN A 124 3.64 9.58 3.65
N ILE A 125 3.75 8.53 4.48
CA ILE A 125 4.97 8.27 5.26
C ILE A 125 6.15 7.95 4.34
N LEU A 126 5.96 7.12 3.31
CA LEU A 126 7.03 6.81 2.35
C LEU A 126 7.44 8.02 1.51
N LYS A 127 6.52 8.93 1.20
CA LYS A 127 6.83 10.20 0.53
C LYS A 127 7.66 11.09 1.46
N PHE A 128 7.24 11.24 2.72
CA PHE A 128 7.96 12.02 3.72
C PHE A 128 9.36 11.47 4.03
N LEU A 129 9.57 10.15 3.97
CA LEU A 129 10.88 9.53 4.17
C LEU A 129 11.82 9.64 2.96
N LYS A 130 11.34 10.10 1.80
CA LYS A 130 12.13 10.28 0.58
C LYS A 130 12.49 11.75 0.28
N GLU A 131 11.84 12.70 0.94
CA GLU A 131 12.13 14.15 0.91
C GLU A 131 13.13 14.51 2.02
#